data_AF-A0A6B3G202-F1
#
_entry.id   AF-A0A6B3G202-F1
#
_cell.length_a   1.000
_cell.length_b   1.000
_cell.length_c   1.000
_cell.angle_alpha   90.00
_cell.angle_beta   90.00
_cell.angle_gamma   90.00
#
_symmetry.space_group_name_H-M   'P 1'
#
loop_
_entity.id
_entity.type
_entity.pdbx_description
1 polymer ?
#
loop_
_entity_poly.entity_id
_entity_poly.type
_entity_poly.pdbx_seq_one_letter_code
_entity_poly.pdbx_strand_id
1 'polypeptide(L)'
;GVAAWLGDPSAAPHGGESLCDLVTRTGAWLDSLGGPDAPGPSFLAVAEAAVVRAAVVHGLHLPAEAFWRLDVAPLTLTELSG
;
A
#
# COMPACT_ATOMS: atom_id res chain seq x y z
N GLY A 1 -12.18 12.05 -14.05
CA GLY A 1 -11.03 12.03 -15.00
C GLY A 1 -9.71 11.99 -14.24
N VAL A 2 -8.58 11.88 -14.93
CA VAL A 2 -7.24 11.67 -14.32
C VAL A 2 -6.88 12.73 -13.26
N ALA A 3 -7.18 14.01 -13.49
CA ALA A 3 -6.89 15.06 -12.53
C ALA A 3 -7.62 14.87 -11.18
N ALA A 4 -8.86 14.36 -11.20
CA ALA A 4 -9.60 14.04 -9.98
C ALA A 4 -8.97 12.87 -9.23
N TRP A 5 -8.51 11.84 -9.95
CA TRP A 5 -7.84 10.68 -9.36
C TRP A 5 -6.49 11.02 -8.71
N LEU A 6 -5.72 11.93 -9.30
CA LEU A 6 -4.46 12.40 -8.72
C LEU A 6 -4.65 13.36 -7.53
N GLY A 7 -5.74 14.13 -7.54
CA GLY A 7 -6.02 15.15 -6.52
C GLY A 7 -6.84 14.67 -5.32
N ASP A 8 -7.59 13.57 -5.48
CA ASP A 8 -8.43 12.98 -4.44
C ASP A 8 -8.19 11.45 -4.40
N PRO A 9 -7.47 10.94 -3.37
CA PRO A 9 -7.21 9.51 -3.20
C PRO A 9 -8.45 8.61 -3.13
N SER A 10 -9.64 9.17 -2.84
CA SER A 10 -10.90 8.43 -2.82
C SER A 10 -11.61 8.38 -4.18
N ALA A 11 -11.19 9.22 -5.13
CA ALA A 11 -11.82 9.26 -6.45
C ALA A 11 -11.42 8.03 -7.29
N ALA A 12 -12.41 7.33 -7.83
CA ALA A 12 -12.20 6.20 -8.75
C ALA A 12 -12.91 6.43 -10.11
N PRO A 13 -12.52 7.47 -10.89
CA PRO A 13 -13.20 7.81 -12.14
C PRO A 13 -13.05 6.74 -13.23
N HIS A 14 -12.12 5.81 -13.07
CA HIS A 14 -11.94 4.64 -13.92
C HIS A 14 -12.89 3.47 -13.55
N GLY A 15 -13.70 3.60 -12.50
CA GLY A 15 -14.68 2.58 -12.08
C GLY A 15 -14.10 1.36 -11.38
N GLY A 16 -12.84 1.44 -10.96
CA GLY A 16 -12.13 0.38 -10.25
C GLY A 16 -11.92 0.71 -8.77
N GLU A 17 -10.88 0.12 -8.18
CA GLU A 17 -10.45 0.38 -6.80
C GLU A 17 -9.84 1.79 -6.66
N SER A 18 -10.25 2.56 -5.65
CA SER A 18 -9.61 3.85 -5.33
C SER A 18 -8.24 3.65 -4.67
N LEU A 19 -7.44 4.71 -4.54
CA LEU A 19 -6.17 4.62 -3.83
C LEU A 19 -6.39 4.32 -2.34
N CYS A 20 -7.39 4.93 -1.71
CA CYS A 20 -7.75 4.63 -0.31
C CYS A 20 -8.17 3.17 -0.12
N ASP A 21 -8.91 2.60 -1.06
CA ASP A 21 -9.33 1.19 -1.00
C ASP A 21 -8.12 0.26 -1.11
N LEU A 22 -7.19 0.55 -2.02
CA LEU A 22 -5.92 -0.19 -2.15
C LEU A 22 -5.12 -0.14 -0.85
N VAL A 23 -4.93 1.05 -0.26
CA VAL A 23 -4.22 1.22 1.02
C VAL A 23 -4.90 0.43 2.13
N THR A 24 -6.22 0.51 2.23
CA THR A 24 -7.01 -0.23 3.23
C THR A 24 -6.86 -1.74 3.07
N ARG A 25 -6.96 -2.26 1.84
CA ARG A 25 -6.85 -3.69 1.55
C ARG A 25 -5.44 -4.20 1.82
N THR A 26 -4.41 -3.48 1.40
CA THR A 26 -3.01 -3.84 1.67
C THR A 26 -2.70 -3.77 3.16
N GLY A 27 -3.23 -2.77 3.86
CA GLY A 27 -3.07 -2.61 5.30
C GLY A 27 -3.70 -3.75 6.10
N ALA A 28 -4.95 -4.12 5.78
CA ALA A 28 -5.61 -5.25 6.41
C ALA A 28 -4.83 -6.57 6.22
N TRP A 29 -4.23 -6.76 5.04
CA TRP A 29 -3.34 -7.90 4.81
C TRP A 29 -2.08 -7.82 5.67
N LEU A 30 -1.40 -6.67 5.73
CA LEU A 30 -0.22 -6.48 6.58
C LEU A 30 -0.52 -6.73 8.07
N ASP A 31 -1.61 -6.18 8.58
CA ASP A 31 -2.02 -6.31 9.99
C ASP A 31 -2.32 -7.77 10.35
N SER A 32 -2.82 -8.56 9.39
CA SER A 32 -3.06 -9.99 9.58
C SER A 32 -1.77 -10.80 9.81
N LEU A 33 -0.61 -10.31 9.35
CA LEU A 33 0.67 -10.99 9.47
C LEU A 33 1.27 -10.92 10.87
N GLY A 34 0.75 -10.04 11.75
CA GLY A 34 1.11 -9.98 13.17
C GLY A 34 0.09 -10.69 14.08
N GLY A 35 -0.95 -11.30 13.52
CA GLY A 35 -2.03 -11.93 14.27
C GLY A 35 -1.70 -13.31 14.85
N PRO A 36 -2.67 -13.95 15.54
CA PRO A 36 -2.51 -15.30 16.13
C PRO A 36 -2.11 -16.37 15.11
N ASP A 37 -2.55 -16.19 13.85
CA ASP A 37 -2.31 -17.10 12.73
C ASP A 37 -1.11 -16.66 11.87
N ALA A 38 -0.23 -15.80 12.40
CA ALA A 38 0.92 -15.26 11.69
C ALA A 38 1.89 -16.36 11.22
N PRO A 39 2.46 -16.24 10.00
CA PRO A 39 3.43 -17.20 9.47
C PRO A 39 4.79 -17.18 10.18
N GLY A 40 5.05 -16.21 11.05
CA GLY A 40 6.28 -16.10 11.84
C GLY A 40 6.75 -14.64 12.03
N PRO A 41 7.96 -14.43 12.57
CA PRO A 41 8.49 -13.10 12.91
C PRO A 41 8.92 -12.27 11.70
N SER A 42 9.03 -12.89 10.52
CA SER A 42 9.48 -12.24 9.29
C SER A 42 8.81 -12.89 8.09
N PHE A 43 8.38 -12.08 7.12
CA PHE A 43 7.74 -12.52 5.90
C PHE A 43 8.31 -11.79 4.69
N LEU A 44 8.28 -12.46 3.54
CA LEU A 44 8.67 -11.89 2.26
C LEU A 44 7.49 -12.02 1.30
N ALA A 45 7.11 -10.92 0.67
CA ALA A 45 6.08 -10.89 -0.37
C ALA A 45 6.67 -10.30 -1.66
N VAL A 46 6.30 -10.90 -2.79
CA VAL A 46 6.55 -10.36 -4.12
C VAL A 46 5.27 -9.67 -4.58
N ALA A 47 5.35 -8.37 -4.86
CA ALA A 47 4.19 -7.57 -5.17
C ALA A 47 4.52 -6.46 -6.18
N GLU A 48 3.48 -5.90 -6.78
CA GLU A 48 3.55 -4.76 -7.68
C GLU A 48 3.90 -3.48 -6.91
N ALA A 49 4.52 -2.52 -7.61
CA ALA A 49 4.96 -1.26 -7.02
C ALA A 49 3.84 -0.51 -6.27
N ALA A 50 2.59 -0.57 -6.76
CA ALA A 50 1.44 0.03 -6.10
C ALA A 50 1.16 -0.59 -4.72
N VAL A 51 1.27 -1.91 -4.60
CA VAL A 51 1.07 -2.61 -3.32
C VAL A 51 2.19 -2.27 -2.35
N VAL A 52 3.44 -2.18 -2.82
CA VAL A 52 4.57 -1.77 -1.98
C VAL A 52 4.39 -0.34 -1.45
N ARG A 53 3.97 0.61 -2.31
CA ARG A 53 3.67 1.98 -1.87
C ARG A 53 2.53 2.01 -0.84
N ALA A 54 1.45 1.27 -1.09
CA ALA A 54 0.32 1.16 -0.17
C ALA A 54 0.74 0.56 1.20
N ALA A 55 1.61 -0.45 1.19
CA ALA A 55 2.19 -1.06 2.37
C ALA A 55 2.99 -0.06 3.20
N VAL A 56 3.83 0.77 2.55
CA VAL A 56 4.60 1.83 3.21
C VAL A 56 3.68 2.91 3.78
N VAL A 57 2.66 3.34 3.01
CA VAL A 57 1.69 4.34 3.47
C VAL A 57 0.95 3.85 4.72
N HIS A 58 0.44 2.61 4.70
CA HIS A 58 -0.23 2.00 5.85
C HIS A 58 0.73 1.81 7.04
N GLY A 59 1.83 1.08 6.83
CA GLY A 59 2.74 0.68 7.90
C GLY A 59 3.42 1.85 8.62
N LEU A 60 3.66 2.96 7.91
CA LEU A 60 4.23 4.18 8.49
C LEU A 60 3.17 5.23 8.87
N HIS A 61 1.88 4.90 8.78
CA HIS A 61 0.75 5.79 9.07
C HIS A 61 0.84 7.14 8.32
N LEU A 62 1.22 7.09 7.04
CA LEU A 62 1.35 8.27 6.20
C LEU A 62 -0.01 8.71 5.63
N PRO A 63 -0.17 10.00 5.30
CA PRO A 63 -1.29 10.45 4.48
C PRO A 63 -1.31 9.72 3.12
N ALA A 64 -2.52 9.43 2.59
CA ALA A 64 -2.67 8.69 1.34
C ALA A 64 -1.98 9.36 0.15
N GLU A 65 -1.88 10.69 0.15
CA GLU A 65 -1.21 11.48 -0.89
C GLU A 65 0.30 11.20 -0.97
N ALA A 66 0.90 10.68 0.10
CA ALA A 66 2.30 10.25 0.08
C ALA A 66 2.55 9.13 -0.94
N PHE A 67 1.54 8.33 -1.28
CA PHE A 67 1.62 7.27 -2.29
C PHE A 67 2.23 7.75 -3.61
N TRP A 68 1.86 8.95 -4.07
CA TRP A 68 2.34 9.52 -5.33
C TRP A 68 3.80 9.95 -5.28
N ARG A 69 4.35 10.14 -4.07
CA ARG A 69 5.72 10.60 -3.81
C ARG A 69 6.71 9.46 -3.56
N LEU A 70 6.21 8.24 -3.42
CA LEU A 70 7.01 7.06 -3.20
C LEU A 70 7.37 6.43 -4.53
N ASP A 71 8.66 6.24 -4.78
CA ASP A 71 9.13 5.45 -5.92
C ASP A 71 9.59 4.07 -5.47
N VAL A 72 9.24 3.07 -6.27
CA VAL A 72 9.60 1.67 -6.05
C VAL A 72 10.21 1.19 -7.36
N ALA A 73 11.52 0.97 -7.36
CA ALA A 73 12.21 0.52 -8.55
C ALA A 73 11.99 -1.00 -8.77
N PRO A 74 12.10 -1.49 -10.02
CA PRO A 74 11.96 -2.91 -10.28
C PRO A 74 12.97 -3.74 -9.48
N LEU A 75 12.50 -4.84 -8.89
CA LEU A 75 13.32 -5.83 -8.16
C LEU A 75 14.08 -5.26 -6.95
N THR A 76 13.66 -4.13 -6.38
CA THR A 76 14.21 -3.64 -5.11
C THR A 76 13.48 -4.26 -3.92
N LEU A 77 14.22 -4.46 -2.82
CA LEU A 77 13.65 -4.86 -1.54
C LEU A 77 13.20 -3.63 -0.75
N THR A 78 11.96 -3.63 -0.29
CA THR A 78 11.46 -2.70 0.73
C THR A 78 11.24 -3.48 2.02
N GLU A 79 11.86 -3.04 3.11
CA GLU A 79 11.74 -3.66 4.42
C GLU A 79 10.95 -2.74 5.34
N LEU A 80 9.92 -3.30 5.99
CA LEU A 80 9.16 -2.66 7.07
C LEU A 80 9.42 -3.43 8.36
N SER A 81 9.87 -2.73 9.38
CA SER A 81 10.18 -3.29 10.70
C SER A 81 9.83 -2.28 11.79
N GLY A 82 9.55 -2.80 12.99
CA GLY A 82 9.11 -2.02 14.15
C GLY A 82 8.74 -2.92 15.32
#